data_AF-A0A1D3TXK9-F1
#
_entry.id   AF-A0A1D3TXK9-F1
#
_cell.length_a   1.000
_cell.length_b   1.000
_cell.length_c   1.000
_cell.angle_alpha   90.00
_cell.angle_beta   90.00
_cell.angle_gamma   90.00
#
_symmetry.space_group_name_H-M   'P 1'
#
loop_
_entity.id
_entity.type
_entity.pdbx_description
1 polymer ?
#
loop_
_entity_poly.entity_id
_entity_poly.type
_entity_poly.pdbx_seq_one_letter_code
_entity_poly.pdbx_strand_id
1 'polypeptide(L)'
;MNHLHYIKPIYEFKDKIFHVHYKDIKVYFDKLDQVGIMAYPLEFMSPKLPGLGDVDWGKYVSALTDIGYDGYTCIEVEDKAFEGNPKRVIDSLKLSKKYMEQFVI
;
A
#
# COMPACT_ATOMS: atom_id res chain seq x y z
N MET A 1 10.69 -5.88 -17.61
CA MET A 1 9.44 -6.06 -16.84
C MET A 1 8.76 -4.70 -16.74
N ASN A 2 7.46 -4.59 -17.02
CA ASN A 2 6.75 -3.31 -16.88
C ASN A 2 6.70 -2.94 -15.39
N HIS A 3 7.44 -1.90 -15.00
CA HIS A 3 7.31 -1.32 -13.68
C HIS A 3 5.97 -0.58 -13.63
N LEU A 4 5.07 -1.00 -12.74
CA LEU A 4 3.85 -0.25 -12.48
C LEU A 4 4.25 1.09 -11.85
N HIS A 5 4.20 2.17 -12.63
CA HIS A 5 4.46 3.52 -12.14
C HIS A 5 3.22 4.06 -11.42
N TYR A 6 2.89 3.51 -10.26
CA TYR A 6 1.71 3.86 -9.47
C TYR A 6 1.67 5.33 -8.99
N ILE A 7 2.79 6.05 -9.11
CA ILE A 7 2.88 7.49 -8.84
C ILE A 7 2.29 8.33 -9.98
N LYS A 8 2.48 7.93 -11.25
CA LYS A 8 2.06 8.72 -12.41
C LYS A 8 0.54 9.02 -12.42
N PRO A 9 -0.35 8.05 -12.09
CA PRO A 9 -1.78 8.30 -12.00
C PRO A 9 -2.17 9.42 -11.02
N ILE A 10 -1.39 9.66 -9.96
CA ILE A 10 -1.68 10.73 -8.99
C ILE A 10 -1.67 12.09 -9.68
N TYR A 11 -0.65 12.35 -10.51
CA TYR A 11 -0.55 13.58 -11.28
C TYR A 11 -1.56 13.66 -12.41
N GLU A 12 -1.77 12.56 -13.13
CA GLU A 12 -2.65 12.51 -14.30
C GLU A 12 -4.12 12.75 -13.94
N PHE A 13 -4.54 12.26 -12.78
CA PHE A 13 -5.93 12.32 -12.33
C PHE A 13 -6.13 13.22 -11.11
N LYS A 14 -5.24 14.19 -10.86
CA LYS A 14 -5.25 15.03 -9.66
C LYS A 14 -6.63 15.62 -9.30
N ASP A 15 -7.39 16.08 -10.30
CA ASP A 15 -8.69 16.72 -10.12
C ASP A 15 -9.83 15.70 -9.88
N LYS A 16 -9.51 14.41 -9.86
CA LYS A 16 -10.44 13.29 -9.70
C LYS A 16 -10.08 12.36 -8.53
N ILE A 17 -9.13 12.76 -7.68
CA ILE A 17 -8.76 12.03 -6.47
C ILE A 17 -9.60 12.57 -5.32
N PHE A 18 -10.61 11.80 -4.91
CA PHE A 18 -11.56 12.21 -3.86
C PHE A 18 -11.23 11.59 -2.50
N HIS A 19 -10.64 10.39 -2.48
CA HIS A 19 -10.24 9.68 -1.26
C HIS A 19 -9.06 8.77 -1.56
N VAL A 20 -8.20 8.56 -0.57
CA VAL A 20 -6.97 7.76 -0.69
C VAL A 20 -6.95 6.68 0.37
N HIS A 21 -6.59 5.47 -0.05
CA HIS A 21 -6.34 4.34 0.84
C HIS A 21 -4.87 3.94 0.79
N TYR A 22 -4.27 3.71 1.95
CA TYR A 22 -2.96 3.12 2.11
C TYR A 22 -3.10 1.62 2.33
N LYS A 23 -2.85 0.86 1.26
CA LYS A 23 -2.88 -0.60 1.22
C LYS A 23 -1.55 -1.10 0.67
N ASP A 24 -0.85 -1.95 1.41
CA ASP A 24 0.48 -2.41 1.04
C ASP A 24 0.46 -3.87 0.57
N ILE A 25 1.37 -4.19 -0.34
CA ILE A 25 1.53 -5.53 -0.90
C ILE A 25 3.01 -5.84 -1.04
N LYS A 26 3.36 -7.10 -0.80
CA LYS A 26 4.69 -7.64 -1.10
C LYS A 26 4.62 -8.53 -2.33
N VAL A 27 5.47 -8.29 -3.31
CA VAL A 27 5.61 -9.10 -4.53
C VAL A 27 6.77 -10.07 -4.35
N TYR A 28 6.50 -11.35 -4.56
CA TYR A 28 7.50 -12.41 -4.55
C TYR A 28 7.89 -12.73 -5.99
N PHE A 29 8.92 -12.04 -6.51
CA PHE A 29 9.36 -12.20 -7.91
C PHE A 29 9.71 -13.63 -8.28
N ASP A 30 10.35 -14.39 -7.38
CA ASP A 30 10.65 -15.82 -7.61
C ASP A 30 9.39 -16.65 -7.87
N LYS A 31 8.26 -16.30 -7.23
CA LYS A 31 6.97 -16.96 -7.48
C LYS A 31 6.34 -16.44 -8.77
N LEU A 32 6.38 -15.14 -9.01
CA LEU A 32 5.88 -14.53 -10.23
C LEU A 32 6.55 -15.12 -11.47
N ASP A 33 7.85 -15.39 -11.42
CA ASP A 33 8.61 -16.01 -12.51
C ASP A 33 8.19 -17.47 -12.77
N GLN A 34 7.63 -18.15 -11.76
CA GLN A 34 7.11 -19.52 -11.89
C GLN A 34 5.69 -19.57 -12.43
N VAL A 35 4.81 -18.66 -12.00
CA VAL A 35 3.38 -18.70 -12.33
C VAL A 35 2.99 -17.76 -13.48
N GLY A 36 3.81 -16.75 -13.76
CA GLY A 36 3.55 -15.71 -14.76
C GLY A 36 2.57 -14.63 -14.28
N ILE A 37 2.56 -13.49 -14.98
CA ILE A 37 1.78 -12.29 -14.58
C ILE A 37 0.26 -12.46 -14.65
N MET A 38 -0.22 -13.43 -15.43
CA MET A 38 -1.64 -13.73 -15.58
C MET A 38 -2.16 -14.71 -14.51
N ALA A 39 -1.28 -15.20 -13.63
CA ALA A 39 -1.67 -16.07 -12.52
C ALA A 39 -2.54 -15.34 -11.49
N TYR A 40 -3.14 -16.11 -10.59
CA TYR A 40 -3.92 -15.51 -9.52
C TYR A 40 -2.98 -14.68 -8.61
N PRO A 41 -3.29 -13.41 -8.31
CA PRO A 41 -2.32 -12.52 -7.66
C PRO A 41 -1.76 -13.05 -6.33
N LEU A 42 -2.59 -13.71 -5.50
CA LEU A 42 -2.14 -14.25 -4.22
C LEU A 42 -1.16 -15.43 -4.35
N GLU A 43 -0.95 -15.96 -5.56
CA GLU A 43 0.10 -16.96 -5.82
C GLU A 43 1.50 -16.33 -5.78
N PHE A 44 1.63 -15.05 -6.13
CA PHE A 44 2.92 -14.35 -6.19
C PHE A 44 2.99 -13.05 -5.40
N MET A 45 1.91 -12.60 -4.76
CA MET A 45 1.92 -11.44 -3.88
C MET A 45 1.19 -11.71 -2.56
N SER A 46 1.54 -10.97 -1.50
CA SER A 46 0.84 -11.01 -0.22
C SER A 46 0.44 -9.61 0.20
N PRO A 47 -0.81 -9.39 0.62
CA PRO A 47 -1.19 -8.23 1.41
C PRO A 47 -0.30 -8.10 2.65
N LYS A 48 0.09 -6.85 2.95
CA LYS A 48 0.95 -6.51 4.09
C LYS A 48 0.50 -5.22 4.75
N LEU A 49 0.90 -5.05 6.01
CA LEU A 49 0.79 -3.74 6.67
C LEU A 49 1.67 -2.72 5.94
N PRO A 50 1.27 -1.43 5.89
CA PRO A 50 2.16 -0.35 5.47
C PRO A 50 3.52 -0.44 6.15
N GLY A 51 4.58 -0.46 5.34
CA GLY A 51 5.97 -0.59 5.78
C GLY A 51 6.50 -2.02 5.85
N LEU A 52 5.66 -3.03 5.59
CA LEU A 52 6.08 -4.43 5.46
C LEU A 52 5.91 -4.97 4.02
N GLY A 53 5.30 -4.20 3.13
CA GLY A 53 5.24 -4.50 1.69
C GLY A 53 6.31 -3.74 0.90
N ASP A 54 6.03 -3.55 -0.39
CA ASP A 54 6.97 -3.01 -1.38
C ASP A 54 6.54 -1.63 -1.93
N VAL A 55 5.46 -1.02 -1.40
CA VAL A 55 5.07 0.34 -1.77
C VAL A 55 6.00 1.36 -1.13
N ASP A 56 6.50 2.31 -1.93
CA ASP A 56 7.29 3.45 -1.47
C ASP A 56 6.34 4.57 -1.02
N TRP A 57 5.92 4.50 0.23
CA TRP A 57 4.95 5.45 0.81
C TRP A 57 5.47 6.88 0.86
N GLY A 58 6.78 7.08 1.02
CA GLY A 58 7.39 8.42 0.97
C GLY A 58 7.16 9.08 -0.39
N LYS A 59 7.39 8.36 -1.50
CA LYS A 59 7.10 8.87 -2.85
C LYS A 59 5.61 9.07 -3.10
N TYR A 60 4.78 8.14 -2.62
CA TYR A 60 3.34 8.20 -2.81
C TYR A 60 2.74 9.44 -2.13
N VAL A 61 3.07 9.66 -0.86
CA VAL A 61 2.59 10.82 -0.10
C VAL A 61 3.20 12.12 -0.66
N SER A 62 4.47 12.13 -1.06
CA SER A 62 5.06 13.30 -1.73
C SER A 62 4.25 13.71 -2.96
N ALA A 63 3.87 12.76 -3.81
CA ALA A 63 3.07 13.06 -4.99
C ALA A 63 1.66 13.60 -4.66
N LEU A 64 1.04 13.12 -3.57
CA LEU A 64 -0.21 13.70 -3.07
C LEU A 64 -0.03 15.14 -2.60
N THR A 65 1.06 15.43 -1.87
CA THR A 65 1.36 16.79 -1.44
C THR A 65 1.69 17.71 -2.62
N ASP A 66 2.37 17.20 -3.64
CA ASP A 66 2.73 17.96 -4.86
C ASP A 66 1.50 18.43 -5.65
N ILE A 67 0.41 17.64 -5.64
CA ILE A 67 -0.86 18.02 -6.27
C ILE A 67 -1.78 18.82 -5.33
N GLY A 68 -1.36 19.09 -4.10
CA GLY A 68 -2.15 19.82 -3.10
C GLY A 68 -3.35 19.04 -2.56
N TYR A 69 -3.27 17.70 -2.51
CA TYR A 69 -4.33 16.89 -1.90
C TYR A 69 -4.33 17.06 -0.38
N ASP A 70 -5.41 17.62 0.17
CA ASP A 70 -5.60 17.90 1.60
C ASP A 70 -6.83 17.14 2.17
N GLY A 71 -7.23 16.06 1.49
CA GLY A 71 -8.37 15.22 1.88
C GLY A 71 -7.99 14.14 2.90
N TYR A 72 -9.01 13.52 3.51
CA TYR A 72 -8.79 12.41 4.44
C TYR A 72 -8.24 11.17 3.73
N THR A 73 -7.35 10.47 4.42
CA THR A 73 -6.79 9.19 3.97
C THR A 73 -7.11 8.06 4.95
N CYS A 74 -7.30 6.85 4.44
CA CYS A 74 -7.59 5.67 5.22
C CYS A 74 -6.41 4.69 5.18
N ILE A 75 -6.11 4.02 6.29
CA ILE A 75 -5.19 2.87 6.29
C ILE A 75 -6.03 1.60 6.15
N GLU A 76 -5.83 0.86 5.07
CA GLU A 76 -6.51 -0.41 4.81
C GLU A 76 -5.59 -1.57 5.23
N VAL A 77 -5.91 -2.16 6.38
CA VAL A 77 -5.09 -3.21 6.98
C VAL A 77 -5.54 -4.59 6.51
N GLU A 78 -4.72 -5.24 5.71
CA GLU A 78 -4.89 -6.62 5.27
C GLU A 78 -3.54 -7.36 5.40
N ASP A 79 -3.32 -8.04 6.53
CA ASP A 79 -2.17 -8.94 6.69
C ASP A 79 -2.58 -10.15 7.55
N LYS A 80 -2.63 -11.32 6.91
CA LYS A 80 -2.98 -12.60 7.54
C LYS A 80 -2.13 -12.91 8.77
N ALA A 81 -0.90 -12.39 8.85
CA ALA A 81 -0.05 -12.58 10.02
C ALA A 81 -0.65 -11.96 11.31
N PHE A 82 -1.60 -11.04 11.19
CA PHE A 82 -2.20 -10.30 12.31
C PHE A 82 -3.67 -10.66 12.58
N GLU A 83 -4.25 -11.59 11.83
CA GLU A 83 -5.66 -11.99 11.97
C GLU A 83 -5.91 -13.05 13.06
N GLY A 84 -4.85 -13.64 13.62
CA GLY A 84 -4.96 -14.80 14.51
C GLY A 84 -5.69 -14.56 15.84
N ASN A 85 -5.84 -13.31 16.30
CA ASN A 85 -6.68 -12.96 17.46
C ASN A 85 -6.91 -11.43 17.53
N PRO A 86 -7.89 -10.96 18.32
CA PRO A 86 -8.22 -9.53 18.42
C PRO A 86 -7.05 -8.63 18.84
N LYS A 87 -6.16 -9.11 19.72
CA LYS A 87 -4.98 -8.33 20.13
C LYS A 87 -4.05 -8.09 18.93
N ARG A 88 -3.82 -9.10 18.09
CA ARG A 88 -3.00 -8.98 16.87
C ARG A 88 -3.60 -8.02 15.86
N VAL A 89 -4.94 -8.01 15.73
CA VAL A 89 -5.65 -7.04 14.89
C VAL A 89 -5.47 -5.61 15.41
N ILE A 90 -5.54 -5.39 16.73
CA ILE A 90 -5.26 -4.06 17.30
C ILE A 90 -3.78 -3.67 17.12
N ASP A 91 -2.86 -4.63 17.27
CA ASP A 91 -1.42 -4.40 17.09
C ASP A 91 -1.11 -4.01 15.63
N SER A 92 -1.79 -4.57 14.63
CA SER A 92 -1.60 -4.17 13.23
C SER A 92 -2.09 -2.75 12.93
N LEU A 93 -3.22 -2.34 13.50
CA LEU A 93 -3.71 -0.96 13.38
C LEU A 93 -2.68 0.03 13.95
N LYS A 94 -2.17 -0.24 15.15
CA LYS A 94 -1.17 0.61 15.82
C LYS A 94 0.13 0.68 15.02
N LEU A 95 0.62 -0.45 14.53
CA LEU A 95 1.87 -0.51 13.78
C LEU A 95 1.75 0.25 12.45
N SER A 96 0.66 0.03 11.72
CA SER A 96 0.41 0.70 10.44
C SER A 96 0.28 2.21 10.63
N LYS A 97 -0.48 2.66 11.65
CA LYS A 97 -0.59 4.08 12.01
C LYS A 97 0.78 4.68 12.31
N LYS A 98 1.54 4.05 13.22
CA LYS A 98 2.86 4.52 13.64
C LYS A 98 3.84 4.65 12.46
N TYR A 99 3.77 3.74 11.49
CA TYR A 99 4.59 3.82 10.29
C TYR A 99 4.16 4.99 9.39
N MET A 100 2.85 5.15 9.14
CA MET A 100 2.35 6.21 8.25
C MET A 100 2.46 7.63 8.84
N GLU A 101 2.50 7.77 10.17
CA GLU A 101 2.75 9.05 10.87
C GLU A 101 4.08 9.72 10.51
N GLN A 102 4.99 9.01 9.83
CA GLN A 102 6.23 9.57 9.29
C GLN A 102 5.98 10.51 8.09
N PHE A 103 4.86 10.33 7.40
CA PHE A 103 4.57 10.99 6.11
C PHE A 103 3.29 11.81 6.15
N VAL A 104 2.33 11.43 7.00
CA VAL A 104 0.99 12.04 7.09
C VAL A 104 0.84 12.70 8.46
N ILE A 105 0.35 13.95 8.48
CA ILE A 105 0.19 14.80 9.67
C ILE A 105 -1.27 14.81 10.12
#